data_AF-A0A090R430-F1
#
_entry.id   AF-A0A090R430-F1
#
_cell.length_a   1.000
_cell.length_b   1.000
_cell.length_c   1.000
_cell.angle_alpha   90.00
_cell.angle_beta   90.00
_cell.angle_gamma   90.00
#
_symmetry.space_group_name_H-M   'P 1'
#
loop_
_entity.id
_entity.type
_entity.pdbx_description
1 polymer ?
#
loop_
_entity_poly.entity_id
_entity_poly.type
_entity_poly.pdbx_seq_one_letter_code
_entity_poly.pdbx_strand_id
1 'polypeptide(L)'
;MTLLALGINHKTASVDLRERVAFSPEKMEQALAELAAHPDINSGVIVSTCNRTELYCDITQSGPGIMIDWLTQFHNISTEELMPSLYFHEEQAAVRHLMRVSCGLDSLVLGEPRS
;
A
#
# COMPACT_ATOMS: atom_id res chain seq x y z
N MET A 1 -3.62 1.38 18.23
CA MET A 1 -4.41 1.98 17.15
C MET A 1 -3.53 3.04 16.54
N THR A 2 -2.99 2.72 15.38
CA THR A 2 -2.00 3.54 14.68
C THR A 2 -2.40 3.55 13.21
N LEU A 3 -2.53 4.72 12.59
CA LEU A 3 -2.74 4.79 11.15
C LEU A 3 -1.40 4.61 10.45
N LEU A 4 -1.27 3.57 9.63
CA LEU A 4 -0.04 3.27 8.91
C LEU A 4 -0.30 3.25 7.40
N ALA A 5 0.56 3.95 6.66
CA ALA A 5 0.66 3.82 5.21
C ALA A 5 1.90 2.97 4.90
N LEU A 6 1.72 1.84 4.22
CA LEU A 6 2.79 1.00 3.69
C LEU A 6 2.71 1.05 2.17
N GLY A 7 3.82 1.24 1.48
CA GLY A 7 3.76 1.32 0.03
C GLY A 7 5.05 0.98 -0.69
N ILE A 8 4.87 0.81 -2.00
CA ILE A 8 5.91 0.62 -3.00
C ILE A 8 5.54 1.45 -4.22
N ASN A 9 6.51 2.13 -4.82
CA ASN A 9 6.26 3.04 -5.93
C ASN A 9 7.42 3.05 -6.94
N HIS A 10 7.21 3.72 -8.09
CA HIS A 10 8.21 3.82 -9.16
C HIS A 10 9.56 4.43 -8.75
N LYS A 11 9.64 5.15 -7.62
CA LYS A 11 10.91 5.72 -7.12
C LYS A 11 11.74 4.68 -6.35
N THR A 12 11.07 3.66 -5.80
CA THR A 12 11.64 2.69 -4.86
C THR A 12 11.76 1.29 -5.44
N ALA A 13 11.07 1.00 -6.55
CA ALA A 13 10.98 -0.34 -7.13
C ALA A 13 11.01 -0.37 -8.65
N SER A 14 11.55 -1.47 -9.18
CA SER A 14 11.49 -1.80 -10.61
C SER A 14 10.04 -1.96 -11.09
N VAL A 15 9.82 -1.93 -12.40
CA VAL A 15 8.51 -2.22 -12.99
C VAL A 15 8.05 -3.63 -12.62
N ASP A 16 8.92 -4.63 -12.80
CA ASP A 16 8.60 -6.04 -12.53
C ASP A 16 8.13 -6.28 -11.09
N LEU A 17 8.80 -5.67 -10.11
CA LEU A 17 8.42 -5.80 -8.70
C LEU A 17 7.07 -5.16 -8.42
N ARG A 18 6.78 -4.01 -9.04
CA ARG A 18 5.50 -3.31 -8.89
C ARG A 18 4.34 -4.06 -9.54
N GLU A 19 4.57 -4.70 -10.69
CA GLU A 19 3.54 -5.51 -11.34
C GLU A 19 3.18 -6.74 -10.50
N ARG A 20 4.16 -7.36 -9.83
CA ARG A 20 3.93 -8.52 -8.96
C ARG A 20 3.08 -8.20 -7.73
N VAL A 21 3.21 -6.99 -7.20
CA VAL A 21 2.44 -6.50 -6.05
C VAL A 21 1.26 -5.59 -6.44
N ALA A 22 0.91 -5.53 -7.73
CA ALA A 22 -0.27 -4.79 -8.18
C ALA A 22 -1.53 -5.62 -7.92
N PHE A 23 -2.58 -4.96 -7.42
CA PHE A 23 -3.91 -5.56 -7.29
C PHE A 23 -4.66 -5.39 -8.61
N SER A 24 -4.97 -6.51 -9.28
CA SER A 24 -5.94 -6.53 -10.38
C SER A 24 -7.36 -6.34 -9.82
N PRO A 25 -8.34 -5.92 -10.64
CA PRO A 25 -9.73 -5.77 -10.19
C PRO A 25 -10.29 -7.05 -9.56
N GLU A 26 -9.94 -8.22 -10.11
CA GLU A 26 -10.36 -9.54 -9.62
C GLU A 26 -9.80 -9.86 -8.23
N LYS A 27 -8.55 -9.43 -7.94
CA LYS A 27 -7.89 -9.64 -6.66
C LYS A 27 -8.27 -8.61 -5.61
N MET A 28 -8.77 -7.45 -6.02
CA MET A 28 -9.07 -6.34 -5.11
C MET A 28 -10.16 -6.70 -4.09
N GLU A 29 -11.22 -7.38 -4.52
CA GLU A 29 -12.31 -7.79 -3.62
C GLU A 29 -11.81 -8.77 -2.56
N GLN A 30 -11.04 -9.77 -2.97
CA GLN A 30 -10.41 -10.73 -2.06
C GLN A 30 -9.46 -10.03 -1.08
N ALA A 31 -8.61 -9.13 -1.58
CA ALA A 31 -7.65 -8.39 -0.76
C ALA A 31 -8.33 -7.56 0.33
N LEU A 32 -9.40 -6.84 -0.02
CA LEU A 32 -10.17 -6.05 0.94
C LEU A 32 -10.89 -6.94 1.96
N ALA A 33 -11.43 -8.09 1.53
CA ALA A 33 -12.06 -9.05 2.43
C ALA A 33 -11.05 -9.64 3.44
N GLU A 34 -9.84 -9.99 2.99
CA GLU A 34 -8.78 -10.50 3.85
C GLU A 34 -8.28 -9.44 4.84
N LEU A 35 -8.10 -8.18 4.40
CA LEU A 35 -7.73 -7.08 5.30
C LEU A 35 -8.81 -6.85 6.36
N ALA A 36 -10.09 -6.86 5.99
CA ALA A 36 -11.21 -6.66 6.91
C ALA A 36 -11.38 -7.82 7.91
N ALA A 37 -10.91 -9.02 7.56
CA ALA A 37 -10.93 -10.19 8.43
C ALA A 37 -9.68 -10.31 9.32
N HIS A 38 -8.64 -9.51 9.08
CA HIS A 38 -7.38 -9.61 9.81
C HIS A 38 -7.52 -9.06 11.24
N PRO A 39 -7.16 -9.81 12.30
CA PRO A 39 -7.45 -9.45 13.68
C PRO A 39 -6.75 -8.17 14.17
N ASP A 40 -5.60 -7.85 13.57
CA ASP A 40 -4.82 -6.65 13.92
C ASP A 40 -5.10 -5.42 13.03
N ILE A 41 -6.04 -5.53 12.07
CA ILE A 41 -6.40 -4.45 11.14
C ILE A 41 -7.88 -4.12 11.35
N ASN A 42 -8.18 -2.93 11.86
CA ASN A 42 -9.56 -2.50 12.09
C ASN A 42 -10.23 -2.03 10.80
N SER A 43 -9.46 -1.33 9.96
CA SER A 43 -9.91 -0.82 8.68
C SER A 43 -8.71 -0.64 7.75
N GLY A 44 -8.95 -0.79 6.44
CA GLY A 44 -7.91 -0.74 5.42
C GLY A 44 -8.42 -0.16 4.11
N VAL A 45 -7.54 0.56 3.42
CA VAL A 45 -7.75 1.02 2.04
C VAL A 45 -6.55 0.61 1.21
N ILE A 46 -6.82 0.09 0.01
CA ILE A 46 -5.79 -0.26 -0.97
C ILE A 46 -5.82 0.76 -2.11
N VAL A 47 -4.67 1.34 -2.43
CA VAL A 47 -4.46 2.18 -3.61
C VAL A 47 -3.49 1.46 -4.54
N SER A 48 -4.03 0.87 -5.61
CA SER A 48 -3.26 0.15 -6.63
C SER A 48 -3.39 0.88 -7.97
N THR A 49 -2.25 1.26 -8.55
CA THR A 49 -2.16 1.90 -9.86
C THR A 49 -0.94 1.36 -10.61
N CYS A 50 -0.75 1.76 -11.87
CA CYS A 50 0.47 1.41 -12.60
C CYS A 50 1.77 1.95 -11.98
N ASN A 51 1.72 2.91 -11.06
CA ASN A 51 2.90 3.60 -10.50
C ASN A 51 3.16 3.31 -9.01
N ARG A 52 2.17 2.76 -8.30
CA ARG A 52 2.23 2.49 -6.87
C ARG A 52 1.23 1.43 -6.44
N THR A 53 1.62 0.68 -5.41
CA THR A 53 0.72 -0.09 -4.55
C THR A 53 0.91 0.44 -3.14
N GLU A 54 -0.18 0.85 -2.49
CA GLU A 54 -0.18 1.36 -1.13
C GLU A 54 -1.34 0.78 -0.33
N LEU A 55 -1.05 0.48 0.93
CA LEU A 55 -1.98 0.02 1.96
C LEU A 55 -2.06 1.10 3.03
N TYR A 56 -3.26 1.53 3.35
CA TYR A 56 -3.53 2.48 4.44
C TYR A 56 -4.40 1.77 5.46
N CYS A 57 -3.84 1.41 6.61
CA CYS A 57 -4.53 0.59 7.61
C CYS A 57 -4.50 1.26 8.98
N ASP A 58 -5.63 1.18 9.70
CA ASP A 58 -5.64 1.38 11.15
C ASP A 58 -5.30 0.05 11.81
N ILE A 59 -4.13 0.01 12.45
CA ILE A 59 -3.56 -1.19 13.04
C ILE A 59 -3.55 -1.15 14.57
N THR A 60 -3.76 -2.30 15.20
CA THR A 60 -3.72 -2.44 16.66
C THR A 60 -2.28 -2.36 17.18
N GLN A 61 -1.34 -2.95 16.43
CA GLN A 61 0.08 -3.03 16.74
C GLN A 61 0.86 -1.79 16.24
N SER A 62 2.13 -1.70 16.63
CA SER A 62 3.05 -0.65 16.15
C SER A 62 3.95 -1.17 15.03
N GLY A 63 4.27 -0.29 14.09
CA GLY A 63 5.15 -0.60 12.96
C GLY A 63 4.50 -1.40 11.83
N PRO A 64 5.19 -1.55 10.70
CA PRO A 64 4.60 -2.06 9.47
C PRO A 64 4.58 -3.60 9.35
N GLY A 65 5.12 -4.33 10.33
CA GLY A 65 5.41 -5.77 10.21
C GLY A 65 4.22 -6.60 9.74
N ILE A 66 3.07 -6.46 10.40
CA ILE A 66 1.84 -7.19 10.04
C ILE A 66 1.36 -6.90 8.61
N MET A 67 1.54 -5.67 8.12
CA MET A 67 1.14 -5.30 6.76
C MET A 67 2.12 -5.83 5.72
N ILE A 68 3.40 -5.91 6.07
CA ILE A 68 4.44 -6.53 5.22
C ILE A 68 4.19 -8.02 5.10
N ASP A 69 3.93 -8.69 6.21
CA ASP A 69 3.63 -10.12 6.25
C ASP A 69 2.37 -10.44 5.44
N TRP A 70 1.31 -9.65 5.63
CA TRP A 70 0.08 -9.79 4.84
C TRP A 70 0.32 -9.59 3.34
N LEU A 71 1.03 -8.51 2.94
CA LEU A 71 1.27 -8.19 1.54
C LEU A 71 2.14 -9.25 0.84
N THR A 72 3.17 -9.75 1.54
CA THR A 72 4.06 -10.81 1.03
C THR A 72 3.32 -12.13 0.85
N GLN A 73 2.45 -12.50 1.80
CA GLN A 73 1.62 -13.70 1.71
C GLN A 73 0.59 -13.60 0.58
N PHE A 74 -0.13 -12.47 0.48
CA PHE A 74 -1.16 -12.27 -0.54
C PHE A 74 -0.61 -12.38 -1.97
N HIS A 75 0.57 -11.79 -2.21
CA HIS A 75 1.21 -11.81 -3.53
C HIS A 75 2.17 -12.98 -3.74
N ASN A 76 2.38 -13.84 -2.72
CA ASN A 76 3.36 -14.92 -2.75
C ASN A 76 4.76 -14.42 -3.18
N ILE A 77 5.24 -13.36 -2.55
CA ILE A 77 6.55 -12.75 -2.76
C ILE A 77 7.37 -12.82 -1.47
N SER A 78 8.69 -13.01 -1.58
CA SER A 78 9.53 -13.07 -0.38
C SER A 78 9.69 -11.69 0.26
N THR A 79 9.73 -11.67 1.60
CA THR A 79 9.99 -10.44 2.37
C THR A 79 11.34 -9.84 2.01
N GLU A 80 12.38 -10.65 1.78
CA GLU A 80 13.72 -10.20 1.37
C GLU A 80 13.71 -9.43 0.06
N GLU A 81 12.86 -9.83 -0.90
CA GLU A 81 12.74 -9.15 -2.18
C GLU A 81 11.97 -7.83 -2.07
N LEU A 82 10.94 -7.79 -1.22
CA LEU A 82 10.06 -6.64 -1.12
C LEU A 82 10.61 -5.53 -0.21
N MET A 83 11.22 -5.90 0.93
CA MET A 83 11.67 -5.00 1.98
C MET A 83 12.53 -3.81 1.51
N PRO A 84 13.54 -3.99 0.61
CA PRO A 84 14.38 -2.88 0.17
C PRO A 84 13.64 -1.77 -0.57
N SER A 85 12.46 -2.09 -1.13
CA SER A 85 11.64 -1.18 -1.92
C SER A 85 10.44 -0.61 -1.17
N LEU A 86 10.21 -1.04 0.07
CA LEU A 86 9.09 -0.56 0.86
C LEU A 86 9.41 0.77 1.54
N TYR A 87 8.41 1.62 1.64
CA TYR A 87 8.39 2.76 2.55
C TYR A 87 7.15 2.70 3.42
N PHE A 88 7.23 3.31 4.60
CA PHE A 88 6.08 3.47 5.46
C PHE A 88 6.02 4.85 6.12
N HIS A 89 4.80 5.24 6.45
CA HIS A 89 4.51 6.47 7.19
C HIS A 89 3.51 6.16 8.30
N GLU A 90 3.69 6.78 9.45
CA GLU A 90 2.81 6.60 10.61
C GLU A 90 2.04 7.89 10.91
N GLU A 91 0.82 7.73 11.43
CA GLU A 91 -0.01 8.79 11.98
C GLU A 91 -0.19 9.96 11.00
N GLN A 92 0.18 11.18 11.42
CA GLN A 92 0.06 12.37 10.59
C GLN A 92 0.87 12.28 9.29
N ALA A 93 1.98 11.53 9.27
CA ALA A 93 2.74 11.34 8.04
C ALA A 93 1.95 10.49 7.03
N ALA A 94 1.22 9.47 7.49
CA ALA A 94 0.34 8.66 6.64
C ALA A 94 -0.78 9.52 6.01
N VAL A 95 -1.44 10.35 6.83
CA VAL A 95 -2.50 11.26 6.34
C VAL A 95 -1.96 12.26 5.33
N ARG A 96 -0.82 12.90 5.62
CA ARG A 96 -0.18 13.84 4.69
C ARG A 96 0.19 13.17 3.37
N HIS A 97 0.71 11.94 3.43
CA HIS A 97 1.05 11.16 2.24
C HIS A 97 -0.20 10.86 1.41
N LEU A 98 -1.27 10.36 2.03
CA LEU A 98 -2.54 10.08 1.34
C LEU A 98 -3.11 11.32 0.64
N MET A 99 -3.08 12.49 1.30
CA MET A 99 -3.53 13.74 0.69
C MET A 99 -2.68 14.11 -0.53
N ARG A 100 -1.35 13.97 -0.46
CA ARG A 100 -0.46 14.23 -1.61
C ARG A 100 -0.73 13.30 -2.78
N VAL A 101 -0.95 12.02 -2.49
CA VAL A 101 -1.31 11.02 -3.50
C VAL A 101 -2.66 11.34 -4.15
N SER A 102 -3.67 11.65 -3.33
CA SER A 102 -5.03 11.96 -3.78
C SER A 102 -5.11 13.25 -4.59
N CYS A 103 -4.32 14.27 -4.24
CA CYS A 103 -4.23 15.53 -4.99
C CYS A 103 -3.34 15.45 -6.24
N GLY A 104 -2.79 14.29 -6.59
CA GLY A 104 -1.91 14.12 -7.75
C GLY A 104 -0.53 14.77 -7.61
N LEU A 105 -0.16 15.25 -6.41
CA LEU A 105 1.12 15.91 -6.13
C LEU A 105 2.31 14.94 -6.12
N ASP A 106 2.02 13.63 -6.16
CA ASP A 106 3.01 12.55 -6.30
C ASP A 106 2.79 11.71 -7.58
N SER A 107 2.05 12.27 -8.55
CA SER A 107 1.90 11.71 -9.90
C SER A 107 3.06 12.12 -10.81
N LEU A 108 3.42 11.25 -11.76
CA LEU A 108 4.39 11.55 -12.84
C LEU A 108 3.86 12.63 -13.80
N VAL A 109 2.55 12.84 -13.82
CA VAL A 109 1.87 13.91 -14.56
C VAL A 109 1.12 14.77 -13.55
N LEU A 110 1.66 15.96 -13.27
CA LEU A 110 1.01 16.97 -12.44
C LEU A 110 -0.25 17.48 -13.19
N GLY A 111 -1.44 17.10 -12.74
CA GLY A 111 -2.66 17.84 -13.03
C GLY A 111 -3.63 17.29 -14.10
N GLU A 112 -3.77 15.98 -14.29
CA GLU A 112 -4.94 15.50 -15.05
C GLU A 112 -6.17 15.28 -14.15
N PRO A 113 -7.32 15.89 -14.45
CA PRO A 113 -8.58 15.53 -13.83
C PRO A 113 -8.97 14.12 -14.31
N ARG A 114 -9.20 13.20 -13.37
CA ARG A 114 -9.88 11.94 -13.69
C ARG A 114 -11.34 12.29 -14.03
N SER A 115 -11.61 12.40 -15.32
CA SER A 115 -12.96 12.46 -15.90
C SER A 115 -13.75 11.20 -15.59
#